data_AF-X7F7Y4-F1
#
_entry.id   AF-X7F7Y4-F1
#
_cell.length_a   1.000
_cell.length_b   1.000
_cell.length_c   1.000
_cell.angle_alpha   90.00
_cell.angle_beta   90.00
_cell.angle_gamma   90.00
#
_symmetry.space_group_name_H-M   'P 1'
#
loop_
_entity.id
_entity.type
_entity.pdbx_description
1 polymer ?
#
loop_
_entity_poly.entity_id
_entity_poly.type
_entity_poly.pdbx_seq_one_letter_code
_entity_poly.pdbx_strand_id
1 'polypeptide(L)'
;MQTIRYYEQIGLMPEPGRTEGGQRRYDNAQLDRLSFIRHSRQLGFSLDAIRELLDLSDHPNRPCDEADAIARRQLKQVEQRMARLKALRTELKRMVHECSGGRTGDCKVLEVLRDHSECLTEHEEIGA
;
A
#
# COMPACT_ATOMS: atom_id res chain seq x y z
N MET A 1 16.80 3.94 -12.69
CA MET A 1 15.69 4.25 -13.64
C MET A 1 15.02 2.97 -14.14
N GLN A 2 14.41 2.17 -13.27
CA GLN A 2 13.62 0.99 -13.68
C GLN A 2 12.11 1.25 -13.55
N THR A 3 11.68 2.02 -12.55
CA THR A 3 10.26 2.25 -12.26
C THR A 3 9.50 2.97 -13.38
N ILE A 4 10.06 4.01 -13.99
CA ILE A 4 9.39 4.72 -15.09
C ILE A 4 9.29 3.83 -16.34
N ARG A 5 10.36 3.08 -16.67
CA ARG A 5 10.34 2.10 -17.77
C ARG A 5 9.31 1.00 -17.54
N TYR A 6 9.16 0.57 -16.30
CA TYR A 6 8.13 -0.39 -15.94
C TYR A 6 6.73 0.19 -16.18
N TYR A 7 6.48 1.45 -15.80
CA TYR A 7 5.21 2.13 -16.10
C TYR A 7 4.95 2.29 -17.60
N GLU A 8 5.98 2.57 -18.41
CA GLU A 8 5.89 2.53 -19.88
C GLU A 8 5.45 1.14 -20.36
N GLN A 9 6.12 0.07 -19.89
CA GLN A 9 5.87 -1.31 -20.31
C GLN A 9 4.46 -1.81 -19.96
N ILE A 10 3.91 -1.39 -18.82
CA ILE A 10 2.56 -1.79 -18.39
C ILE A 10 1.46 -0.81 -18.83
N GLY A 11 1.80 0.16 -19.68
CA GLY A 11 0.87 1.12 -20.28
C GLY A 11 0.34 2.20 -19.33
N LEU A 12 0.98 2.43 -18.18
CA LEU A 12 0.62 3.55 -17.28
C LEU A 12 1.23 4.88 -17.76
N MET A 13 2.32 4.83 -18.52
CA MET A 13 2.96 5.99 -19.14
C MET A 13 3.02 5.78 -20.65
N PRO A 14 2.73 6.81 -21.47
CA PRO A 14 2.99 6.75 -22.91
C PRO A 14 4.50 6.67 -23.16
N GLU A 15 4.89 6.15 -24.34
CA GLU A 15 6.29 6.18 -24.74
C GLU A 15 6.79 7.64 -24.81
N PRO A 16 7.93 7.96 -24.17
CA PRO A 16 8.46 9.30 -24.19
C PRO A 16 9.03 9.67 -25.55
N GLY A 17 8.96 10.96 -25.88
CA GLY A 17 9.76 11.51 -26.96
C GLY A 17 11.25 11.23 -26.73
N ARG A 18 12.04 11.21 -27.81
CA ARG A 18 13.48 10.97 -27.75
C ARG A 18 14.25 12.14 -28.35
N THR A 19 15.40 12.45 -27.78
CA THR A 19 16.38 13.34 -28.43
C THR A 19 17.03 12.64 -29.62
N GLU A 20 17.71 13.41 -30.47
CA GLU A 20 18.57 12.85 -31.54
C GLU A 20 19.62 11.87 -30.99
N GLY A 21 20.10 12.08 -29.76
CA GLY A 21 20.99 11.17 -29.04
C GLY A 21 20.29 9.98 -28.34
N GLY A 22 19.00 9.75 -28.60
CA GLY A 22 18.24 8.60 -28.06
C GLY A 22 17.83 8.71 -26.59
N GLN A 23 18.00 9.86 -25.95
CA GLN A 23 17.62 10.08 -24.55
C GLN A 23 16.12 10.37 -24.43
N ARG A 24 15.46 9.79 -23.41
CA ARG A 24 14.03 10.03 -23.14
C ARG A 24 13.81 11.48 -22.71
N ARG A 25 12.78 12.12 -23.28
CA ARG A 25 12.26 13.42 -22.86
C ARG A 25 10.82 13.28 -22.43
N TYR A 26 10.52 13.85 -21.27
CA TYR A 26 9.16 13.98 -20.77
C TYR A 26 8.73 15.44 -20.86
N ASP A 27 7.54 15.68 -21.40
CA ASP A 27 6.89 16.99 -21.33
C ASP A 27 6.18 17.20 -19.99
N ASN A 28 5.57 18.36 -19.80
CA ASN A 28 4.88 18.70 -18.56
C ASN A 28 3.69 17.75 -18.28
N ALA A 29 2.94 17.34 -19.31
CA ALA A 29 1.81 16.43 -19.14
C ALA A 29 2.28 15.05 -18.64
N GLN A 30 3.42 14.57 -19.15
CA GLN A 30 4.04 13.34 -18.67
C GLN A 30 4.59 13.46 -17.24
N LEU A 31 5.11 14.63 -16.85
CA LEU A 31 5.53 14.90 -15.48
C LEU A 31 4.33 14.94 -14.51
N ASP A 32 3.21 15.52 -14.92
CA ASP A 32 1.98 15.54 -14.14
C ASP A 32 1.41 14.13 -13.97
N ARG A 33 1.40 13.33 -15.05
CA ARG A 33 0.99 11.91 -15.00
C ARG A 33 1.89 11.09 -14.08
N LEU A 34 3.21 11.29 -14.12
CA LEU A 34 4.15 10.64 -13.19
C LEU A 34 3.88 11.04 -11.74
N SER A 35 3.56 12.31 -11.50
CA SER A 35 3.21 12.82 -10.17
C SER A 35 1.91 12.20 -9.66
N PHE A 36 0.91 12.03 -10.54
CA PHE A 36 -0.34 11.32 -10.25
C PHE A 36 -0.05 9.87 -9.83
N ILE A 37 0.68 9.10 -10.66
CA ILE A 37 1.04 7.70 -10.36
C ILE A 37 1.78 7.61 -9.03
N ARG A 38 2.76 8.49 -8.79
CA ARG A 38 3.53 8.50 -7.53
C ARG A 38 2.62 8.72 -6.33
N HIS A 39 1.72 9.69 -6.40
CA HIS A 39 0.81 9.99 -5.31
C HIS A 39 -0.16 8.84 -5.04
N SER A 40 -0.76 8.25 -6.07
CA SER A 40 -1.67 7.11 -5.92
C SER A 40 -0.95 5.88 -5.33
N ARG A 41 0.30 5.63 -5.71
CA ARG A 41 1.12 4.57 -5.10
C ARG A 41 1.39 4.82 -3.62
N GLN A 42 1.63 6.08 -3.21
CA GLN A 42 1.82 6.45 -1.80
C GLN A 42 0.55 6.23 -0.97
N LEU A 43 -0.62 6.43 -1.56
CA LEU A 43 -1.92 6.14 -0.93
C LEU A 43 -2.25 4.63 -0.91
N GLY A 44 -1.41 3.80 -1.54
CA GLY A 44 -1.54 2.35 -1.52
C GLY A 44 -2.47 1.77 -2.59
N PHE A 45 -2.86 2.56 -3.59
CA PHE A 45 -3.64 2.03 -4.71
C PHE A 45 -2.84 1.00 -5.52
N SER A 46 -3.54 -0.05 -5.99
CA SER A 46 -2.98 -1.03 -6.92
C SER A 46 -2.69 -0.41 -8.28
N LEU A 47 -1.83 -1.04 -9.09
CA LEU A 47 -1.54 -0.54 -10.44
C LEU A 47 -2.78 -0.54 -11.35
N ASP A 48 -3.70 -1.48 -11.13
CA ASP A 48 -4.95 -1.54 -11.88
C ASP A 48 -5.89 -0.41 -11.50
N ALA A 49 -6.06 -0.13 -10.20
CA ALA A 49 -6.81 1.04 -9.73
C ALA A 49 -6.20 2.36 -10.25
N ILE A 50 -4.87 2.45 -10.30
CA ILE A 50 -4.18 3.62 -10.87
C ILE A 50 -4.48 3.77 -12.37
N ARG A 51 -4.56 2.66 -13.11
CA ARG A 51 -4.92 2.69 -14.53
C ARG A 51 -6.33 3.23 -14.74
N GLU A 52 -7.30 2.73 -13.97
CA GLU A 52 -8.69 3.20 -14.01
C GLU A 52 -8.80 4.69 -13.63
N LEU A 53 -8.09 5.12 -12.58
CA LEU A 53 -8.06 6.53 -12.16
C LEU A 53 -7.40 7.44 -13.20
N LEU A 54 -6.36 6.98 -13.89
CA LEU A 54 -5.74 7.72 -14.98
C LEU A 54 -6.69 7.86 -16.17
N ASP A 55 -7.37 6.79 -16.55
CA ASP A 55 -8.38 6.83 -17.62
C ASP A 55 -9.50 7.82 -17.30
N LEU A 56 -9.99 7.85 -16.07
CA LEU A 56 -10.97 8.85 -15.63
C LEU A 56 -10.40 10.28 -15.66
N SER A 57 -9.14 10.46 -15.25
CA SER A 57 -8.46 11.76 -15.30
C SER A 57 -8.26 12.27 -16.72
N ASP A 58 -8.06 11.37 -17.69
CA ASP A 58 -7.92 11.70 -19.12
C ASP A 58 -9.29 12.09 -19.75
N HIS A 59 -10.41 11.81 -19.06
CA HIS A 59 -11.78 12.06 -19.53
C HIS A 59 -12.61 12.87 -18.52
N PRO A 60 -12.31 14.16 -18.31
CA PRO A 60 -12.88 14.98 -17.23
C PRO A 60 -14.40 15.22 -17.30
N ASN A 61 -15.03 14.92 -18.44
CA ASN A 61 -16.48 15.02 -18.61
C ASN A 61 -17.24 13.74 -18.16
N ARG A 62 -16.53 12.66 -17.79
CA ARG A 62 -17.16 11.45 -17.25
C ARG A 62 -17.61 11.65 -15.80
N PRO A 63 -18.69 10.98 -15.36
CA PRO A 63 -19.07 10.92 -13.94
C PRO A 63 -17.92 10.38 -13.08
N CYS A 64 -17.73 10.95 -11.89
CA CYS A 64 -16.67 10.56 -10.97
C CYS A 64 -17.04 9.39 -10.03
N ASP A 65 -18.21 8.77 -10.22
CA ASP A 65 -18.72 7.69 -9.35
C ASP A 65 -17.73 6.51 -9.26
N GLU A 66 -17.06 6.19 -10.37
CA GLU A 66 -16.06 5.13 -10.42
C GLU A 66 -14.80 5.49 -9.60
N ALA A 67 -14.34 6.75 -9.68
CA ALA A 67 -13.23 7.23 -8.87
C ALA A 67 -13.57 7.22 -7.36
N ASP A 68 -14.79 7.62 -6.99
CA ASP A 68 -15.30 7.55 -5.61
C ASP A 68 -15.35 6.10 -5.12
N ALA A 69 -15.84 5.16 -5.93
CA ALA A 69 -15.87 3.74 -5.60
C ALA A 69 -14.46 3.15 -5.37
N ILE A 70 -13.49 3.50 -6.22
CA ILE A 70 -12.09 3.09 -6.06
C ILE A 70 -11.51 3.65 -4.74
N ALA A 71 -11.73 4.93 -4.46
CA ALA A 71 -11.26 5.58 -3.23
C ALA A 71 -11.86 4.93 -1.97
N ARG A 72 -13.18 4.66 -1.97
CA ARG A 72 -13.86 3.98 -0.86
C ARG A 72 -13.33 2.57 -0.61
N ARG A 73 -13.03 1.83 -1.68
CA ARG A 73 -12.45 0.48 -1.56
C ARG A 73 -11.08 0.53 -0.89
N GLN A 74 -10.24 1.48 -1.30
CA GLN A 74 -8.92 1.69 -0.69
C GLN A 74 -9.05 2.13 0.78
N LEU A 75 -9.97 3.05 1.09
CA LEU A 75 -10.24 3.47 2.46
C LEU A 75 -10.61 2.26 3.34
N LYS A 76 -11.54 1.42 2.89
CA LYS A 76 -11.95 0.21 3.61
C LYS A 76 -10.76 -0.73 3.87
N GLN A 77 -9.88 -0.92 2.90
CA GLN A 77 -8.67 -1.74 3.08
C GLN A 77 -7.71 -1.14 4.11
N VAL A 78 -7.52 0.18 4.09
CA VAL A 78 -6.70 0.89 5.09
C VAL A 78 -7.30 0.76 6.49
N GLU A 79 -8.62 0.94 6.64
CA GLU A 79 -9.32 0.79 7.92
C GLU A 79 -9.20 -0.64 8.48
N GLN A 80 -9.37 -1.65 7.62
CA GLN A 80 -9.17 -3.05 7.99
C GLN A 80 -7.73 -3.31 8.45
N ARG A 81 -6.73 -2.81 7.71
CA ARG A 81 -5.32 -2.92 8.11
C ARG A 81 -5.04 -2.21 9.43
N MET A 82 -5.63 -1.03 9.65
CA MET A 82 -5.50 -0.31 10.91
C MET A 82 -6.11 -1.08 12.08
N ALA A 83 -7.28 -1.70 11.90
CA ALA A 83 -7.92 -2.52 12.94
C ALA A 83 -7.02 -3.70 13.34
N ARG A 84 -6.47 -4.42 12.36
CA ARG A 84 -5.54 -5.53 12.58
C ARG A 84 -4.26 -5.08 13.29
N LEU A 85 -3.63 -4.01 12.80
CA LEU A 85 -2.42 -3.46 13.42
C LEU A 85 -2.66 -2.96 14.85
N LYS A 86 -3.85 -2.42 15.14
CA LYS A 86 -4.24 -2.06 16.52
C LYS A 86 -4.36 -3.29 17.42
N ALA A 87 -4.96 -4.37 16.93
CA ALA A 87 -5.07 -5.64 17.66
C ALA A 87 -3.66 -6.19 17.98
N LEU A 88 -2.81 -6.33 16.97
CA LEU A 88 -1.42 -6.77 17.15
C LEU A 88 -0.63 -5.87 18.09
N ARG A 89 -0.79 -4.54 18.00
CA ARG A 89 -0.13 -3.61 18.92
C ARG A 89 -0.57 -3.86 20.36
N THR A 90 -1.85 -4.13 20.59
CA THR A 90 -2.37 -4.46 21.92
C THR A 90 -1.75 -5.75 22.44
N GLU A 91 -1.66 -6.78 21.60
CA GLU A 91 -1.02 -8.06 21.97
C GLU A 91 0.46 -7.88 22.33
N LEU A 92 1.23 -7.22 21.46
CA LEU A 92 2.65 -6.98 21.71
C LEU A 92 2.88 -6.15 22.97
N LYS A 93 2.03 -5.15 23.24
CA LYS A 93 2.09 -4.37 24.48
C LYS A 93 1.85 -5.24 25.71
N ARG A 94 0.89 -6.16 25.65
CA ARG A 94 0.59 -7.10 26.73
C ARG A 94 1.78 -8.02 27.00
N MET A 95 2.31 -8.66 25.96
CA MET A 95 3.47 -9.55 26.07
C MET A 95 4.68 -8.86 26.70
N VAL A 96 4.94 -7.60 26.31
CA VAL A 96 6.03 -6.80 26.88
C VAL A 96 5.75 -6.42 28.34
N HIS A 97 4.50 -6.14 28.70
CA HIS A 97 4.12 -5.76 30.07
C HIS A 97 4.13 -6.94 31.05
N GLU A 98 3.66 -8.12 30.62
CA GLU A 98 3.62 -9.34 31.43
C GLU A 98 5.01 -10.00 31.58
N CYS A 99 5.98 -9.60 30.75
CA CYS A 99 7.35 -10.07 30.90
C CYS A 99 8.08 -9.28 32.00
N SER A 100 8.32 -9.92 33.14
CA SER A 100 9.13 -9.35 34.23
C SER A 100 10.64 -9.45 34.02
N GLY A 101 11.09 -10.06 32.91
CA GLY A 101 12.48 -10.48 32.73
C GLY A 101 12.85 -11.69 33.62
N GLY A 102 14.09 -12.16 33.50
CA GLY A 102 14.60 -13.32 34.26
C GLY A 102 15.01 -14.49 33.37
N ARG A 103 14.60 -15.71 33.72
CA ARG A 103 14.94 -16.92 32.96
C ARG A 103 14.00 -17.11 31.78
N THR A 104 14.53 -17.64 30.69
CA THR A 104 13.74 -17.93 29.47
C THR A 104 12.61 -18.95 29.69
N GLY A 105 12.74 -19.83 30.69
CA GLY A 105 11.69 -20.78 31.06
C GLY A 105 10.43 -20.12 31.64
N ASP A 106 10.57 -18.92 32.21
CA ASP A 106 9.47 -18.17 32.86
C ASP A 106 9.03 -16.98 31.98
N CYS A 107 9.47 -16.93 30.72
CA CYS A 107 9.27 -15.78 29.85
C CYS A 107 7.91 -15.83 29.16
N LYS A 108 6.97 -15.01 29.64
CA LYS A 108 5.59 -14.94 29.08
C LYS A 108 5.56 -14.60 27.59
N VAL A 109 6.55 -13.87 27.06
CA VAL A 109 6.71 -13.63 25.61
C VAL A 109 6.89 -14.95 24.85
N LEU A 110 7.78 -15.82 25.32
CA LEU A 110 8.06 -17.11 24.67
C LEU A 110 6.91 -18.09 24.85
N GLU A 111 6.15 -17.99 25.93
CA GLU A 111 4.94 -18.77 26.16
C GLU A 111 3.86 -18.42 25.13
N VAL A 112 3.50 -17.14 25.00
CA VAL A 112 2.48 -16.67 24.03
C VAL A 112 2.89 -16.93 22.58
N LEU A 113 4.19 -16.84 22.24
CA LEU A 113 4.65 -17.14 20.88
C LEU A 113 4.63 -18.63 20.53
N ARG A 114 4.68 -19.53 21.53
CA ARG A 114 4.60 -20.99 21.28
C ARG A 114 3.16 -21.46 21.08
N ASP A 115 2.18 -20.72 21.60
CA ASP A 115 0.77 -21.07 21.54
C ASP A 115 -0.07 -19.84 21.17
N HIS A 116 -0.54 -19.79 19.93
CA HIS A 116 -1.36 -18.68 19.45
C HIS A 116 -2.69 -18.54 20.19
N SER A 117 -3.17 -19.58 20.88
CA SER A 117 -4.39 -19.51 21.69
C SER A 117 -4.22 -18.64 22.94
N GLU A 118 -2.98 -18.35 23.34
CA GLU A 118 -2.67 -17.41 24.43
C GLU A 118 -2.82 -15.94 23.99
N CYS A 119 -3.06 -15.66 22.70
CA CYS A 119 -3.36 -14.33 22.19
C CYS A 119 -4.78 -13.90 22.58
N LEU A 120 -4.93 -12.66 23.05
CA LEU A 120 -6.22 -12.09 23.46
C LEU A 120 -6.86 -11.23 22.37
N THR A 121 -6.20 -11.09 21.23
CA THR A 121 -6.68 -10.31 20.09
C THR A 121 -6.57 -11.12 18.80
N GLU A 122 -7.59 -11.03 17.94
CA GLU A 122 -7.56 -11.65 16.61
C GLU A 122 -6.63 -10.85 15.67
N HIS A 123 -5.57 -11.49 15.17
CA HIS A 123 -4.58 -10.85 14.30
C HIS A 123 -3.93 -11.80 13.26
N GLU A 124 -4.59 -12.92 12.94
CA GLU A 124 -4.04 -14.01 12.11
C GLU A 124 -3.55 -13.58 10.70
N GLU A 125 -4.09 -12.51 10.11
CA GLU A 125 -3.82 -12.12 8.71
C GLU A 125 -2.81 -10.96 8.54
N ILE A 126 -1.90 -10.70 9.48
CA ILE A 126 -0.95 -9.57 9.35
C ILE A 126 0.35 -9.97 8.63
N GLY A 127 0.69 -11.27 8.64
CA GLY A 127 1.98 -11.78 8.16
C GLY A 127 1.95 -12.65 6.89
N ALA A 128 0.78 -12.87 6.29
CA ALA A 128 0.62 -13.64 5.04
C ALA A 128 0.66 -12.76 3.80
#